data_AF-A0A2E5AJ56-F1
#
_entry.id   AF-A0A2E5AJ56-F1
#
_cell.length_a   1.000
_cell.length_b   1.000
_cell.length_c   1.000
_cell.angle_alpha   90.00
_cell.angle_beta   90.00
_cell.angle_gamma   90.00
#
_symmetry.space_group_name_H-M   'P 1'
#
loop_
_entity.id
_entity.type
_entity.pdbx_description
1 polymer ?
#
loop_
_entity_poly.entity_id
_entity_poly.type
_entity_poly.pdbx_seq_one_letter_code
_entity_poly.pdbx_strand_id
1 'polypeptide(L)'
;MRLFICFLLIPYLSFSQELNLTYEQANTIDFSKDIKNFTKLKSYKTKFGTVIKVGDTLTLGKAKKNKDKYYFDDCYSYIVNGKRRGNKQDDYEYLPHHFSEDKVVVLSIFATHACSDEYKLWNSRKSLPLYVSLYVKNPRKGYKSGSFLSTIANSSFRTIVDIDKALEFNEVVNSNRPLTRSEAITKLKESKDLYELGLLSEKEYDSLREKLTPIIMKK
;
A
#
# COMPACT_ATOMS: atom_id res chain seq x y z
N MET A 1 -4.87 -13.41 -63.00
CA MET A 1 -4.05 -14.02 -61.92
C MET A 1 -3.01 -13.00 -61.49
N ARG A 2 -2.85 -12.55 -60.26
CA ARG A 2 -3.36 -12.91 -58.92
C ARG A 2 -3.43 -11.60 -58.13
N LEU A 3 -4.57 -11.30 -57.53
CA LEU A 3 -4.70 -10.27 -56.49
C LEU A 3 -3.92 -10.79 -55.26
N PHE A 4 -2.79 -10.17 -54.92
CA PHE A 4 -2.13 -10.48 -53.64
C PHE A 4 -2.81 -9.70 -52.53
N ILE A 5 -3.56 -10.44 -51.73
CA ILE A 5 -4.29 -10.02 -50.55
C ILE A 5 -3.28 -9.58 -49.48
N CYS A 6 -3.10 -8.28 -49.30
CA CYS A 6 -2.52 -7.72 -48.06
C CYS A 6 -3.64 -7.62 -47.03
N PHE A 7 -3.84 -8.65 -46.22
CA PHE A 7 -4.80 -8.61 -45.11
C PHE A 7 -4.10 -8.93 -43.77
N LEU A 8 -4.07 -7.90 -42.92
CA LEU A 8 -4.07 -7.94 -41.46
C LEU A 8 -2.87 -8.57 -40.74
N LEU A 9 -1.76 -7.84 -40.71
CA LEU A 9 -1.03 -7.67 -39.45
C LEU A 9 -1.73 -6.57 -38.65
N ILE A 10 -2.83 -6.91 -37.98
CA ILE A 10 -3.29 -6.06 -36.87
C ILE A 10 -2.17 -6.20 -35.83
N PRO A 11 -1.41 -5.13 -35.50
CA PRO A 11 -0.60 -5.21 -34.31
C PRO A 11 -1.61 -5.42 -33.19
N TYR A 12 -1.52 -6.56 -32.52
CA TYR A 12 -2.11 -6.71 -31.20
C TYR A 12 -1.47 -5.62 -30.36
N LEU A 13 -2.08 -4.44 -30.38
CA LEU A 13 -1.91 -3.39 -29.40
C LEU A 13 -2.19 -4.13 -28.10
N SER A 14 -1.12 -4.57 -27.46
CA SER A 14 -1.15 -5.22 -26.18
C SER A 14 -1.69 -4.15 -25.28
N PHE A 15 -3.01 -4.19 -25.10
CA PHE A 15 -3.68 -3.40 -24.10
C PHE A 15 -2.98 -3.79 -22.82
N SER A 16 -2.11 -2.92 -22.31
CA SER A 16 -1.51 -3.09 -21.00
C SER A 16 -2.68 -3.01 -20.03
N GLN A 17 -3.30 -4.17 -19.74
CA GLN A 17 -4.48 -4.23 -18.91
C GLN A 17 -4.13 -3.58 -17.58
N GLU A 18 -4.83 -2.50 -17.26
CA GLU A 18 -4.69 -1.83 -15.97
C GLU A 18 -5.25 -2.75 -14.89
N LEU A 19 -4.39 -3.61 -14.33
CA LEU A 19 -4.79 -4.60 -13.36
C LEU A 19 -5.04 -3.93 -12.01
N ASN A 20 -6.25 -4.13 -11.48
CA ASN A 20 -6.59 -3.85 -10.08
C ASN A 20 -6.60 -5.19 -9.33
N LEU A 21 -5.94 -5.22 -8.19
CA LEU A 21 -5.79 -6.45 -7.41
C LEU A 21 -6.38 -6.28 -6.01
N THR A 22 -7.03 -7.30 -5.49
CA THR A 22 -7.46 -7.36 -4.09
C THR A 22 -6.60 -8.34 -3.30
N TYR A 23 -6.54 -8.16 -1.98
CA TYR A 23 -5.87 -9.09 -1.08
C TYR A 23 -6.38 -10.54 -1.25
N GLU A 24 -7.70 -10.74 -1.38
CA GLU A 24 -8.27 -12.07 -1.58
C GLU A 24 -7.82 -12.71 -2.90
N GLN A 25 -7.81 -11.93 -3.98
CA GLN A 25 -7.32 -12.39 -5.29
C GLN A 25 -5.82 -12.71 -5.25
N ALA A 26 -5.03 -11.88 -4.57
CA ALA A 26 -3.59 -12.09 -4.43
C ALA A 26 -3.25 -13.39 -3.69
N ASN A 27 -4.10 -13.81 -2.74
CA ASN A 27 -3.93 -15.03 -1.96
C ASN A 27 -4.63 -16.26 -2.56
N THR A 28 -5.43 -16.09 -3.62
CA THR A 28 -6.08 -17.20 -4.32
C THR A 28 -5.14 -17.78 -5.38
N ILE A 29 -4.68 -19.02 -5.18
CA ILE A 29 -3.65 -19.66 -6.05
C ILE A 29 -4.09 -19.67 -7.52
N ASP A 30 -5.34 -20.03 -7.79
CA ASP A 30 -5.88 -20.09 -9.15
C ASP A 30 -5.86 -18.76 -9.90
N PHE A 31 -5.96 -17.65 -9.18
CA PHE A 31 -5.85 -16.32 -9.77
C PHE A 31 -4.39 -15.86 -9.85
N SER A 32 -3.63 -16.07 -8.77
CA SER A 32 -2.25 -15.61 -8.67
C SER A 32 -1.33 -16.24 -9.71
N LYS A 33 -1.55 -17.51 -10.10
CA LYS A 33 -0.70 -18.25 -11.04
C LYS A 33 -0.58 -17.63 -12.43
N ASP A 34 -1.59 -16.87 -12.83
CA ASP A 34 -1.64 -16.20 -14.13
C ASP A 34 -0.94 -14.84 -14.12
N ILE A 35 -0.63 -14.31 -12.93
CA ILE A 35 0.05 -13.03 -12.77
C ILE A 35 1.57 -13.27 -12.81
N LYS A 36 2.28 -12.49 -13.63
CA LYS A 36 3.74 -12.53 -13.68
C LYS A 36 4.33 -11.72 -12.52
N ASN A 37 5.52 -12.11 -12.05
CA ASN A 37 6.28 -11.28 -11.11
C ASN A 37 6.51 -9.86 -11.66
N PHE A 38 6.45 -8.88 -10.77
CA PHE A 38 6.57 -7.45 -11.06
C PHE A 38 5.50 -6.89 -12.00
N THR A 39 4.35 -7.57 -12.11
CA THR A 39 3.18 -7.02 -12.81
C THR A 39 2.76 -5.72 -12.12
N LYS A 40 2.74 -4.62 -12.89
CA LYS A 40 2.32 -3.31 -12.40
C LYS A 40 0.81 -3.28 -12.19
N LEU A 41 0.39 -2.65 -11.11
CA LEU A 41 -1.00 -2.50 -10.73
C LEU A 41 -1.39 -1.02 -10.75
N LYS A 42 -2.65 -0.73 -11.09
CA LYS A 42 -3.22 0.63 -10.98
C LYS A 42 -3.64 0.94 -9.55
N SER A 43 -4.27 -0.05 -8.91
CA SER A 43 -4.69 0.04 -7.52
C SER A 43 -4.63 -1.31 -6.83
N TYR A 44 -4.52 -1.27 -5.51
CA TYR A 44 -4.51 -2.45 -4.66
C TYR A 44 -5.44 -2.27 -3.47
N LYS A 45 -6.35 -3.22 -3.25
CA LYS A 45 -7.18 -3.29 -2.05
C LYS A 45 -6.51 -4.21 -1.03
N THR A 46 -5.97 -3.59 0.03
CA THR A 46 -5.27 -4.25 1.14
C THR A 46 -6.19 -5.15 1.97
N LYS A 47 -5.59 -6.01 2.82
CA LYS A 47 -6.30 -6.84 3.81
C LYS A 47 -7.27 -6.03 4.68
N PHE A 48 -6.91 -4.79 4.99
CA PHE A 48 -7.69 -3.87 5.82
C PHE A 48 -8.79 -3.12 5.05
N GLY A 49 -9.05 -3.49 3.79
CA GLY A 49 -10.07 -2.87 2.95
C GLY A 49 -9.70 -1.49 2.39
N THR A 50 -8.51 -0.99 2.70
CA THR A 50 -7.99 0.28 2.17
C THR A 50 -7.54 0.08 0.74
N VAL A 51 -7.97 0.96 -0.16
CA VAL A 51 -7.54 0.97 -1.56
C VAL A 51 -6.39 1.96 -1.72
N ILE A 52 -5.25 1.48 -2.20
CA ILE A 52 -4.06 2.29 -2.49
C ILE A 52 -3.94 2.44 -4.00
N LYS A 53 -3.75 3.68 -4.46
CA LYS A 53 -3.58 4.05 -5.87
C LYS A 53 -2.24 4.74 -6.10
N VAL A 54 -1.80 4.73 -7.35
CA VAL A 54 -0.66 5.57 -7.76
C VAL A 54 -1.03 7.04 -7.57
N GLY A 55 -0.15 7.80 -6.92
CA GLY A 55 -0.36 9.19 -6.53
C GLY A 55 -0.82 9.38 -5.09
N ASP A 56 -1.27 8.33 -4.41
CA ASP A 56 -1.69 8.42 -3.00
C ASP A 56 -0.51 8.80 -2.09
N THR A 57 -0.81 9.53 -1.03
CA THR A 57 0.16 9.85 0.03
C THR A 57 -0.03 8.91 1.21
N LEU A 58 1.05 8.27 1.63
CA LEU A 58 1.14 7.42 2.82
C LEU A 58 2.04 8.10 3.85
N THR A 59 1.88 7.76 5.12
CA THR A 59 2.76 8.21 6.20
C THR A 59 3.59 7.04 6.68
N LEU A 60 4.90 7.23 6.82
CA LEU A 60 5.77 6.24 7.46
C LEU A 60 5.45 6.23 8.96
N GLY A 61 5.04 5.08 9.47
CA GLY A 61 4.78 4.89 10.88
C GLY A 61 6.07 4.67 11.66
N LYS A 62 6.01 3.85 12.71
CA LYS A 62 7.19 3.54 13.54
C LYS A 62 7.79 2.22 13.07
N ALA A 63 9.11 2.13 13.07
CA ALA A 63 9.79 0.87 12.79
C ALA A 63 9.38 -0.20 13.81
N LYS A 64 9.31 -1.46 13.41
CA LYS A 64 9.03 -2.56 14.35
C LYS A 64 10.12 -2.61 15.42
N LYS A 65 9.73 -2.60 16.70
CA LYS A 65 10.64 -2.77 17.84
C LYS A 65 10.22 -3.94 18.73
N ASN A 66 11.21 -4.60 19.32
CA ASN A 66 11.02 -5.60 20.38
C ASN A 66 11.44 -5.06 21.76
N LYS A 67 11.80 -3.77 21.87
CA LYS A 67 12.40 -3.12 23.05
C LYS A 67 11.60 -1.88 23.45
N ASP A 68 11.89 -1.31 24.63
CA ASP A 68 11.15 -0.14 25.15
C ASP A 68 11.49 1.18 24.45
N LYS A 69 12.76 1.41 24.08
CA LYS A 69 13.26 2.65 23.44
C LYS A 69 13.80 2.36 22.03
N TYR A 70 13.72 3.37 21.16
CA TYR A 70 14.35 3.35 19.84
C TYR A 70 15.80 3.84 19.92
N TYR A 71 16.69 3.19 19.19
CA TYR A 71 18.05 3.61 18.94
C TYR A 71 18.20 4.07 17.49
N PHE A 72 19.18 4.94 17.23
CA PHE A 72 19.39 5.58 15.93
C PHE A 72 19.56 4.61 14.74
N ASP A 73 20.10 3.42 15.01
CA ASP A 73 20.34 2.34 14.06
C ASP A 73 19.15 1.39 13.88
N ASP A 74 18.05 1.57 14.62
CA ASP A 74 16.83 0.81 14.40
C ASP A 74 16.30 1.08 12.99
N CYS A 75 15.95 0.01 12.27
CA CYS A 75 15.47 0.06 10.90
C CYS A 75 14.07 -0.53 10.76
N TYR A 76 13.36 -0.09 9.72
CA TYR A 76 12.10 -0.70 9.30
C TYR A 76 12.33 -2.14 8.81
N SER A 77 11.33 -3.00 8.94
CA SER A 77 11.38 -4.39 8.48
C SER A 77 10.87 -4.55 7.03
N TYR A 78 10.02 -3.64 6.56
CA TYR A 78 9.37 -3.74 5.24
C TYR A 78 9.62 -2.53 4.34
N ILE A 79 10.45 -1.58 4.77
CA ILE A 79 10.77 -0.36 4.03
C ILE A 79 12.27 -0.33 3.77
N VAL A 80 12.66 -0.24 2.50
CA VAL A 80 14.06 -0.33 2.07
C VAL A 80 14.46 0.84 1.18
N ASN A 81 15.76 1.16 1.20
CA ASN A 81 16.36 2.19 0.38
C ASN A 81 16.48 1.73 -1.09
N GLY A 82 16.18 2.67 -2.00
CA GLY A 82 16.27 2.48 -3.45
C GLY A 82 15.07 1.76 -4.08
N LYS A 83 15.18 1.53 -5.40
CA LYS A 83 14.25 0.68 -6.14
C LYS A 83 14.69 -0.77 -6.00
N ARG A 84 14.01 -1.54 -5.17
CA ARG A 84 14.31 -2.96 -4.99
C ARG A 84 13.27 -3.81 -5.73
N ARG A 85 13.77 -4.86 -6.38
CA ARG A 85 13.01 -5.90 -7.07
C ARG A 85 13.73 -7.19 -6.80
N GLY A 86 13.05 -8.15 -6.19
CA GLY A 86 13.67 -9.42 -5.86
C GLY A 86 12.96 -10.11 -4.71
N ASN A 87 13.08 -11.43 -4.71
CA ASN A 87 12.56 -12.28 -3.65
C ASN A 87 13.62 -12.52 -2.56
N LYS A 88 14.91 -12.35 -2.88
CA LYS A 88 16.01 -12.38 -1.93
C LYS A 88 16.15 -11.01 -1.28
N GLN A 89 16.01 -10.98 0.04
CA GLN A 89 16.06 -9.74 0.83
C GLN A 89 17.41 -9.54 1.52
N ASP A 90 18.32 -10.50 1.38
CA ASP A 90 19.60 -10.54 2.11
C ASP A 90 20.48 -9.31 1.88
N ASP A 91 20.36 -8.67 0.70
CA ASP A 91 21.11 -7.46 0.32
C ASP A 91 20.27 -6.17 0.45
N TYR A 92 19.14 -6.22 1.15
CA TYR A 92 18.28 -5.05 1.31
C TYR A 92 18.81 -4.15 2.42
N GLU A 93 19.13 -2.92 2.03
CA GLU A 93 19.40 -1.85 2.97
C GLU A 93 18.07 -1.29 3.48
N TYR A 94 17.70 -1.68 4.70
CA TYR A 94 16.48 -1.23 5.33
C TYR A 94 16.56 0.24 5.73
N LEU A 95 15.42 0.91 5.66
CA LEU A 95 15.32 2.33 5.98
C LEU A 95 15.49 2.53 7.50
N PRO A 96 16.26 3.52 7.97
CA PRO A 96 16.38 3.81 9.40
C PRO A 96 15.13 4.49 9.97
N HIS A 97 14.87 4.27 11.26
CA HIS A 97 13.62 4.67 11.93
C HIS A 97 13.44 6.19 12.04
N HIS A 98 14.49 7.00 11.91
CA HIS A 98 14.40 8.45 12.02
C HIS A 98 13.56 9.11 10.92
N PHE A 99 13.20 8.35 9.88
CA PHE A 99 12.21 8.73 8.87
C PHE A 99 10.76 8.52 9.30
N SER A 100 10.51 8.20 10.58
CA SER A 100 9.16 8.12 11.11
C SER A 100 8.41 9.44 10.92
N GLU A 101 7.10 9.32 10.64
CA GLU A 101 6.18 10.43 10.37
C GLU A 101 6.41 11.15 9.03
N ASP A 102 7.39 10.74 8.23
CA ASP A 102 7.56 11.27 6.89
C ASP A 102 6.38 10.85 6.00
N LYS A 103 5.88 11.81 5.23
CA LYS A 103 4.90 11.56 4.16
C LYS A 103 5.62 11.08 2.92
N VAL A 104 5.06 10.10 2.24
CA VAL A 104 5.59 9.52 1.00
C VAL A 104 4.50 9.39 -0.04
N VAL A 105 4.84 9.63 -1.30
CA VAL A 105 3.90 9.52 -2.42
C VAL A 105 4.14 8.22 -3.15
N VAL A 106 3.06 7.47 -3.42
CA VAL A 106 3.08 6.21 -4.18
C VAL A 106 3.29 6.50 -5.66
N LEU A 107 4.34 5.95 -6.24
CA LEU A 107 4.68 6.10 -7.66
C LEU A 107 4.36 4.87 -8.50
N SER A 108 4.47 3.68 -7.91
CA SER A 108 4.19 2.43 -8.61
C SER A 108 3.76 1.37 -7.61
N ILE A 109 2.82 0.54 -8.03
CA ILE A 109 2.34 -0.63 -7.30
C ILE A 109 2.66 -1.85 -8.16
N PHE A 110 3.18 -2.92 -7.58
CA PHE A 110 3.46 -4.15 -8.33
C PHE A 110 3.33 -5.40 -7.46
N ALA A 111 2.92 -6.50 -8.08
CA ALA A 111 2.75 -7.80 -7.42
C ALA A 111 3.95 -8.73 -7.66
N THR A 112 4.32 -9.51 -6.66
CA THR A 112 5.40 -10.50 -6.73
C THR A 112 4.98 -11.77 -5.99
N HIS A 113 5.29 -12.94 -6.54
CA HIS A 113 5.04 -14.20 -5.86
C HIS A 113 5.93 -14.34 -4.63
N ALA A 114 5.33 -14.78 -3.53
CA ALA A 114 6.05 -15.18 -2.34
C ALA A 114 7.10 -16.25 -2.67
N CYS A 115 8.16 -16.29 -1.87
CA CYS A 115 9.17 -17.34 -1.92
C CYS A 115 9.19 -18.01 -0.55
N SER A 116 8.99 -19.32 -0.49
CA SER A 116 9.24 -20.11 0.71
C SER A 116 10.11 -21.31 0.33
N ASP A 117 11.03 -21.66 1.23
CA ASP A 117 11.93 -22.80 1.07
C ASP A 117 11.17 -24.14 1.20
N GLU A 118 10.01 -24.16 1.86
CA GLU A 118 9.17 -25.34 2.07
C GLU A 118 8.58 -25.89 0.75
N TYR A 119 8.40 -25.03 -0.26
CA TYR A 119 7.77 -25.40 -1.53
C TYR A 119 8.78 -25.73 -2.66
N LYS A 120 10.07 -25.88 -2.34
CA LYS A 120 11.14 -26.07 -3.33
C LYS A 120 11.25 -27.46 -3.96
N LEU A 121 10.55 -28.49 -3.46
CA LEU A 121 10.78 -29.85 -3.95
C LEU A 121 10.14 -30.19 -5.30
N TRP A 122 8.91 -29.73 -5.60
CA TRP A 122 8.19 -30.12 -6.84
C TRP A 122 7.19 -29.09 -7.39
N ASN A 123 7.10 -27.87 -6.83
CA ASN A 123 6.08 -26.89 -7.21
C ASN A 123 6.65 -25.69 -7.98
N SER A 124 5.92 -25.22 -8.99
CA SER A 124 6.24 -24.00 -9.73
C SER A 124 6.07 -22.77 -8.85
N ARG A 125 6.98 -21.81 -8.89
CA ARG A 125 6.87 -20.54 -8.13
C ARG A 125 5.58 -19.76 -8.39
N LYS A 126 4.89 -20.05 -9.51
CA LYS A 126 3.59 -19.48 -9.85
C LYS A 126 2.45 -20.00 -8.98
N SER A 127 2.62 -21.10 -8.26
CA SER A 127 1.60 -21.66 -7.37
C SER A 127 1.64 -21.09 -5.95
N LEU A 128 2.28 -19.93 -5.76
CA LEU A 128 2.41 -19.26 -4.47
C LEU A 128 1.61 -17.94 -4.48
N PRO A 129 1.07 -17.52 -3.33
CA PRO A 129 0.35 -16.26 -3.23
C PRO A 129 1.23 -15.07 -3.59
N LEU A 130 0.59 -13.98 -4.00
CA LEU A 130 1.25 -12.72 -4.33
C LEU A 130 1.29 -11.82 -3.11
N TYR A 131 2.43 -11.15 -2.90
CA TYR A 131 2.52 -9.96 -2.07
C TYR A 131 2.66 -8.72 -2.96
N VAL A 132 2.21 -7.58 -2.46
CA VAL A 132 2.22 -6.32 -3.21
C VAL A 132 3.26 -5.37 -2.63
N SER A 133 4.12 -4.88 -3.50
CA SER A 133 5.16 -3.91 -3.18
C SER A 133 4.85 -2.55 -3.79
N LEU A 134 5.34 -1.49 -3.15
CA LEU A 134 5.18 -0.11 -3.61
C LEU A 134 6.53 0.56 -3.83
N TYR A 135 6.64 1.36 -4.88
CA TYR A 135 7.66 2.40 -4.96
C TYR A 135 7.11 3.71 -4.46
N VAL A 136 7.84 4.31 -3.53
CA VAL A 136 7.45 5.57 -2.91
C VAL A 136 8.61 6.56 -2.93
N LYS A 137 8.26 7.84 -2.80
CA LYS A 137 9.22 8.93 -2.65
C LYS A 137 8.76 9.93 -1.60
N ASN A 138 9.70 10.45 -0.84
CA ASN A 138 9.44 11.53 0.10
C ASN A 138 9.41 12.85 -0.69
N PRO A 139 8.39 13.71 -0.53
CA PRO A 139 8.51 15.11 -0.93
C PRO A 139 9.55 15.76 0.00
N ARG A 140 10.61 16.38 -0.53
CA ARG A 140 11.65 17.01 0.32
C ARG A 140 11.00 18.05 1.23
N LYS A 141 11.31 18.00 2.53
CA LYS A 141 10.98 19.04 3.50
C LYS A 141 11.91 20.24 3.24
N GLY A 142 11.36 21.28 2.62
CA GLY A 142 12.03 22.57 2.43
C GLY A 142 12.76 22.74 1.09
N TYR A 143 12.15 23.50 0.18
CA TYR A 143 12.87 24.37 -0.75
C TYR A 143 11.91 25.49 -1.20
N LYS A 144 12.23 26.74 -0.87
CA LYS A 144 11.36 27.91 -1.08
C LYS A 144 11.26 28.38 -2.55
N SER A 145 11.60 27.56 -3.55
CA SER A 145 11.70 28.06 -4.94
C SER A 145 11.53 27.06 -6.09
N GLY A 146 11.17 25.79 -5.84
CA GLY A 146 11.03 24.78 -6.89
C GLY A 146 9.63 24.15 -6.96
N SER A 147 9.12 23.89 -8.16
CA SER A 147 7.84 23.18 -8.36
C SER A 147 7.84 21.84 -7.62
N PHE A 148 6.76 21.54 -6.88
CA PHE A 148 6.56 20.31 -6.08
C PHE A 148 6.95 19.03 -6.83
N LEU A 149 6.67 18.98 -8.14
CA LEU A 149 7.02 17.85 -9.02
C LEU A 149 8.53 17.65 -9.17
N SER A 150 9.31 18.72 -9.29
CA SER A 150 10.78 18.66 -9.39
C SER A 150 11.43 18.13 -8.11
N THR A 151 10.83 18.47 -6.96
CA THR A 151 11.28 18.03 -5.64
C THR A 151 11.08 16.52 -5.45
N ILE A 152 9.95 15.98 -5.89
CA ILE A 152 9.67 14.54 -5.89
C ILE A 152 10.55 13.83 -6.94
N ALA A 153 10.79 14.43 -8.11
CA ALA A 153 11.68 13.85 -9.11
C ALA A 153 13.11 13.63 -8.56
N ASN A 154 13.60 14.57 -7.74
CA ASN A 154 14.96 14.57 -7.18
C ASN A 154 15.10 13.90 -5.80
N SER A 155 14.03 13.33 -5.23
CA SER A 155 14.13 12.54 -4.00
C SER A 155 14.46 11.06 -4.29
N SER A 156 15.14 10.44 -3.34
CA SER A 156 15.53 9.04 -3.42
C SER A 156 14.30 8.14 -3.41
N PHE A 157 14.30 7.12 -4.28
CA PHE A 157 13.28 6.09 -4.25
C PHE A 157 13.40 5.23 -3.00
N ARG A 158 12.26 4.80 -2.49
CA ARG A 158 12.15 3.79 -1.44
C ARG A 158 11.19 2.72 -1.90
N THR A 159 11.38 1.51 -1.41
CA THR A 159 10.49 0.38 -1.72
C THR A 159 9.83 -0.09 -0.43
N ILE A 160 8.51 -0.17 -0.43
CA ILE A 160 7.75 -0.91 0.58
C ILE A 160 7.58 -2.32 0.02
N VAL A 161 8.23 -3.31 0.63
CA VAL A 161 8.36 -4.66 0.05
C VAL A 161 7.04 -5.42 0.13
N ASP A 162 6.33 -5.33 1.25
CA ASP A 162 5.04 -5.99 1.46
C ASP A 162 4.12 -5.01 2.20
N ILE A 163 3.15 -4.46 1.47
CA ILE A 163 2.29 -3.39 2.01
C ILE A 163 1.36 -3.89 3.12
N ASP A 164 0.85 -5.12 3.04
CA ASP A 164 -0.06 -5.63 4.05
C ASP A 164 0.68 -5.88 5.36
N LYS A 165 1.89 -6.44 5.30
CA LYS A 165 2.74 -6.58 6.49
C LYS A 165 3.18 -5.22 7.04
N ALA A 166 3.57 -4.28 6.18
CA ALA A 166 3.94 -2.94 6.61
C ALA A 166 2.78 -2.22 7.32
N LEU A 167 1.54 -2.42 6.86
CA LEU A 167 0.33 -1.91 7.53
C LEU A 167 0.06 -2.65 8.85
N GLU A 168 0.22 -3.99 8.88
CA GLU A 168 0.02 -4.81 10.08
C GLU A 168 0.99 -4.44 11.20
N PHE A 169 2.25 -4.17 10.88
CA PHE A 169 3.26 -3.74 11.85
C PHE A 169 3.24 -2.22 12.14
N ASN A 170 2.28 -1.48 11.58
CA ASN A 170 2.20 -0.02 11.68
C ASN A 170 3.47 0.72 11.21
N GLU A 171 4.24 0.10 10.31
CA GLU A 171 5.38 0.74 9.64
C GLU A 171 4.92 1.71 8.55
N VAL A 172 3.73 1.48 8.02
CA VAL A 172 3.03 2.37 7.08
C VAL A 172 1.64 2.67 7.63
N VAL A 173 1.23 3.92 7.55
CA VAL A 173 -0.11 4.37 7.94
C VAL A 173 -0.74 5.11 6.77
N ASN A 174 -1.92 4.65 6.35
CA ASN A 174 -2.74 5.41 5.42
C ASN A 174 -3.74 6.27 6.21
N SER A 175 -3.55 7.59 6.17
CA SER A 175 -4.45 8.55 6.82
C SER A 175 -5.87 8.54 6.25
N ASN A 176 -6.05 8.06 5.02
CA ASN A 176 -7.34 7.96 4.33
C ASN A 176 -7.95 6.55 4.45
N ARG A 177 -7.49 5.71 5.38
CA ARG A 177 -8.08 4.37 5.58
C ARG A 177 -9.54 4.48 6.06
N PRO A 178 -10.42 3.55 5.65
CA PRO A 178 -11.74 3.45 6.25
C PRO A 178 -11.65 3.27 7.77
N LEU A 179 -12.56 3.88 8.52
CA LEU A 179 -12.62 3.69 9.97
C LEU A 179 -12.94 2.24 10.29
N THR A 180 -12.22 1.68 11.26
CA THR A 180 -12.58 0.38 11.83
C THR A 180 -13.85 0.51 12.67
N ARG A 181 -14.55 -0.62 12.89
CA ARG A 181 -15.74 -0.65 13.74
C ARG A 181 -15.46 -0.14 15.16
N SER A 182 -14.33 -0.52 15.76
CA SER A 182 -13.97 -0.06 17.11
C SER A 182 -13.69 1.43 17.13
N GLU A 183 -12.91 1.95 16.19
CA GLU A 183 -12.65 3.40 16.07
C GLU A 183 -13.94 4.19 15.83
N ALA A 184 -14.86 3.67 15.00
CA ALA A 184 -16.17 4.27 14.78
C ALA A 184 -17.00 4.31 16.06
N ILE A 185 -16.99 3.23 16.87
CA ILE A 185 -17.69 3.20 18.16
C ILE A 185 -17.06 4.19 19.15
N THR A 186 -15.72 4.24 19.25
CA THR A 186 -15.03 5.17 20.14
C THR A 186 -15.34 6.62 19.75
N LYS A 187 -15.24 6.98 18.47
CA LYS A 187 -15.61 8.32 17.98
C LYS A 187 -17.06 8.67 18.27
N LEU A 188 -17.97 7.70 18.13
CA LEU A 188 -19.38 7.91 18.43
C LEU A 188 -19.61 8.18 19.93
N LYS A 189 -18.90 7.45 20.82
CA LYS A 189 -18.95 7.67 22.26
C LYS A 189 -18.39 9.04 22.65
N GLU A 190 -17.20 9.38 22.18
CA GLU A 190 -16.59 10.69 22.42
C GLU A 190 -17.50 11.83 21.93
N SER A 191 -18.09 11.70 20.75
CA SER A 191 -19.05 12.68 20.21
C SER A 191 -20.31 12.80 21.09
N LYS A 192 -20.80 11.68 21.63
CA LYS A 192 -21.93 11.67 22.56
C LYS A 192 -21.58 12.41 23.86
N ASP A 193 -20.41 12.15 24.42
CA ASP A 193 -19.95 12.81 25.64
C ASP A 193 -19.81 14.34 25.42
N LEU A 194 -19.28 14.76 24.27
CA LEU A 194 -19.19 16.19 23.90
C LEU A 194 -20.57 16.85 23.75
N TYR A 195 -21.54 16.13 23.19
CA TYR A 195 -22.92 16.60 23.10
C TYR A 195 -23.54 16.76 24.50
N GLU A 196 -23.38 15.77 25.38
CA GLU A 196 -23.88 15.83 26.76
C GLU A 196 -23.24 16.97 27.58
N LEU A 197 -21.98 17.30 27.29
CA LEU A 197 -21.29 18.46 27.87
C LEU A 197 -21.70 19.81 27.26
N GLY A 198 -22.59 19.83 26.26
CA GLY A 198 -23.02 21.04 25.56
C GLY A 198 -21.94 21.66 24.66
N LEU A 199 -20.89 20.91 24.34
CA LEU A 199 -19.77 21.34 23.49
C LEU A 199 -20.00 21.06 22.00
N LEU A 200 -21.06 20.31 21.68
CA LEU A 200 -21.43 19.90 20.33
C LEU A 200 -22.94 20.01 20.15
N SER A 201 -23.41 20.43 18.98
CA SER A 201 -24.85 20.57 18.72
C SER A 201 -25.52 19.23 18.40
N GLU A 202 -26.83 19.11 18.66
CA GLU A 202 -27.62 17.90 18.36
C GLU A 202 -27.51 17.52 16.87
N LYS A 203 -27.57 18.51 15.97
CA LYS A 203 -27.44 18.31 14.52
C LYS A 203 -26.08 17.73 14.12
N GLU A 204 -25.00 18.22 14.73
CA GLU A 204 -23.65 17.70 14.47
C GLU A 204 -23.52 16.25 14.95
N TYR A 205 -24.04 15.95 16.15
CA TYR A 205 -24.04 14.61 16.71
C TYR A 205 -24.81 13.63 15.83
N ASP A 206 -26.04 13.98 15.44
CA ASP A 206 -26.89 13.12 14.61
C ASP A 206 -26.26 12.87 13.23
N SER A 207 -25.70 13.91 12.61
CA SER A 207 -25.01 13.76 11.32
C SER A 207 -23.81 12.81 11.40
N LEU A 208 -23.11 12.81 12.54
CA LEU A 208 -21.97 11.93 12.79
C LEU A 208 -22.44 10.51 13.09
N ARG A 209 -23.51 10.35 13.87
CA ARG A 209 -24.17 9.07 14.13
C ARG A 209 -24.61 8.39 12.85
N GLU A 210 -25.29 9.12 11.96
CA GLU A 210 -25.76 8.59 10.66
C GLU A 210 -24.60 8.08 9.79
N LYS A 211 -23.48 8.81 9.76
CA LYS A 211 -22.28 8.41 8.99
C LYS A 211 -21.60 7.17 9.57
N LEU A 212 -21.55 7.04 10.91
CA LEU A 212 -20.83 5.95 11.57
C LEU A 212 -21.66 4.67 11.73
N THR A 213 -23.00 4.79 11.84
CA THR A 213 -23.92 3.64 11.97
C THR A 213 -23.70 2.53 10.93
N PRO A 214 -23.63 2.80 9.61
CA PRO A 214 -23.41 1.74 8.62
C PRO A 214 -22.05 1.03 8.78
N ILE A 215 -21.03 1.74 9.29
CA ILE A 215 -19.70 1.17 9.57
C ILE A 215 -19.79 0.24 10.78
N ILE A 216 -20.55 0.63 11.81
CA ILE A 216 -20.70 -0.11 13.07
C ILE A 216 -21.55 -1.38 12.90
N MET A 217 -22.57 -1.32 12.03
CA MET A 217 -23.51 -2.43 11.79
C MET A 217 -22.99 -3.47 10.80
N LYS A 218 -21.98 -3.15 9.98
CA LYS A 218 -21.37 -4.10 9.06
C LYS A 218 -20.60 -5.15 9.87
N LYS A 219 -21.16 -6.36 9.98
CA LYS A 219 -20.51 -7.54 10.57
C LYS A 219 -19.59 -8.22 9.57
#